data_AF-A0A847F578-F1
#
_entry.id   AF-A0A847F578-F1
#
_cell.length_a   1.000
_cell.length_b   1.000
_cell.length_c   1.000
_cell.angle_alpha   90.00
_cell.angle_beta   90.00
_cell.angle_gamma   90.00
#
_symmetry.space_group_name_H-M   'P 1'
#
loop_
_entity.id
_entity.type
_entity.pdbx_description
1 polymer ?
#
loop_
_entity_poly.entity_id
_entity_poly.type
_entity_poly.pdbx_seq_one_letter_code
_entity_poly.pdbx_strand_id
1 'polypeptide(L)'
;MFRFPPPTRLLKILVGGLAALFVLEVLADNWLGLGITRLLALEVGSLSPLALLNIATYPLAVFTPSVSATPSVFAVLIQLFFIWWIIGDYERNIGTETTIL
;
A
#
# COMPACT_ATOMS: atom_id res chain seq x y z
N MET A 1 23.23 -17.43 7.68
CA MET A 1 23.42 -16.32 6.71
C MET A 1 22.07 -15.74 6.39
N PHE A 2 21.86 -14.47 6.72
CA PHE A 2 20.65 -13.76 6.32
C PHE A 2 20.75 -13.41 4.84
N ARG A 3 19.79 -13.85 4.02
CA ARG A 3 19.75 -13.57 2.59
C ARG A 3 18.39 -13.02 2.24
N PHE A 4 18.37 -11.78 1.76
CA PHE A 4 17.16 -11.17 1.27
C PHE A 4 16.55 -11.97 0.10
N PRO A 5 15.21 -12.12 0.06
CA PRO A 5 14.56 -12.84 -1.02
C PRO A 5 14.73 -12.08 -2.35
N PRO A 6 15.03 -12.79 -3.46
CA PRO A 6 15.11 -12.15 -4.77
C PRO A 6 13.72 -11.62 -5.16
N PRO A 7 13.62 -10.40 -5.73
CA PRO A 7 12.33 -9.84 -6.09
C PRO A 7 11.72 -10.61 -7.26
N THR A 8 10.62 -11.32 -6.99
CA THR A 8 9.81 -12.02 -8.00
C THR A 8 9.09 -11.00 -8.89
N ARG A 9 8.49 -11.47 -9.99
CA ARG A 9 7.74 -10.58 -10.90
C ARG A 9 6.52 -9.95 -10.20
N LEU A 10 5.79 -10.73 -9.39
CA LEU A 10 4.64 -10.23 -8.64
C LEU A 10 5.06 -9.18 -7.62
N LEU A 11 6.11 -9.46 -6.85
CA LEU A 11 6.61 -8.55 -5.84
C LEU A 11 7.07 -7.22 -6.43
N LYS A 12 7.70 -7.24 -7.62
CA LYS A 12 8.06 -6.01 -8.35
C LYS A 12 6.83 -5.19 -8.76
N ILE A 13 5.79 -5.86 -9.26
CA ILE A 13 4.55 -5.19 -9.67
C ILE A 13 3.83 -4.61 -8.45
N LEU A 14 3.75 -5.39 -7.37
CA LEU A 14 3.09 -4.96 -6.12
C LEU A 14 3.83 -3.79 -5.48
N VAL A 15 5.11 -3.96 -5.16
CA VAL A 15 5.91 -2.92 -4.47
C VAL A 15 6.07 -1.69 -5.36
N GLY A 16 6.33 -1.88 -6.66
CA GLY A 16 6.43 -0.79 -7.63
C GLY A 16 5.11 -0.06 -7.83
N GLY A 17 4.00 -0.80 -7.88
CA GLY A 17 2.65 -0.26 -7.99
C GLY A 17 2.26 0.56 -6.76
N LEU A 18 2.49 0.03 -5.56
CA LEU A 18 2.25 0.74 -4.30
C LEU A 18 3.11 2.01 -4.18
N ALA A 19 4.38 1.95 -4.57
CA ALA A 19 5.26 3.12 -4.60
C ALA A 19 4.78 4.19 -5.59
N ALA A 20 4.36 3.79 -6.79
CA ALA A 20 3.80 4.71 -7.78
C ALA A 20 2.48 5.34 -7.30
N LEU A 21 1.63 4.54 -6.63
CA LEU A 21 0.36 4.98 -6.08
C LEU A 21 0.57 6.02 -4.97
N PHE A 22 1.55 5.80 -4.08
CA PHE A 22 1.98 6.80 -3.11
C PHE A 22 2.41 8.13 -3.76
N VAL A 23 3.21 8.08 -4.83
CA VAL A 23 3.63 9.30 -5.55
C VAL A 23 2.42 10.03 -6.14
N LEU A 24 1.47 9.29 -6.73
CA LEU A 24 0.24 9.87 -7.27
C LEU A 24 -0.63 10.50 -6.19
N GLU A 25 -0.77 9.85 -5.04
CA GLU A 25 -1.52 10.40 -3.89
C GLU A 25 -0.88 11.68 -3.36
N VAL A 26 0.44 11.68 -3.16
CA VAL A 26 1.19 12.87 -2.71
C VAL A 26 1.04 14.01 -3.71
N LEU A 27 1.09 13.74 -5.01
CA LEU A 27 0.87 14.76 -6.04
C LEU A 27 -0.58 15.27 -6.00
N ALA A 28 -1.56 14.38 -5.98
CA ALA A 28 -2.97 14.76 -6.02
C ALA A 28 -3.40 15.55 -4.77
N ASP A 29 -2.96 15.16 -3.57
CA ASP A 29 -3.35 15.85 -2.35
C ASP A 29 -2.59 17.17 -2.17
N ASN A 30 -1.29 17.25 -2.53
CA ASN A 30 -0.53 18.50 -2.39
C ASN A 30 -0.80 19.51 -3.51
N TRP A 31 -1.10 19.07 -4.74
CA TRP A 31 -1.27 19.97 -5.90
C TRP A 31 -2.72 20.22 -6.29
N LEU A 32 -3.59 19.20 -6.19
CA LEU A 32 -4.98 19.30 -6.65
C LEU A 32 -5.97 19.45 -5.48
N GLY A 33 -5.53 19.22 -4.24
CA GLY A 33 -6.38 19.32 -3.04
C GLY A 33 -7.58 18.37 -3.06
N LEU A 34 -7.50 17.28 -3.84
CA LEU A 34 -8.63 16.38 -4.11
C LEU A 34 -9.03 15.52 -2.90
N GLY A 35 -8.15 15.37 -1.90
CA GLY A 35 -8.42 14.58 -0.71
C GLY A 35 -8.70 13.11 -1.06
N ILE A 36 -7.91 12.54 -1.97
CA ILE A 36 -8.04 11.15 -2.44
C ILE A 36 -7.91 10.18 -1.26
N THR A 37 -7.06 10.55 -0.30
CA THR A 37 -6.96 10.00 1.04
C THR A 37 -8.31 9.75 1.71
N ARG A 38 -9.23 10.71 1.65
CA ARG A 38 -10.55 10.62 2.29
C ARG A 38 -11.52 9.70 1.54
N LEU A 39 -11.33 9.53 0.24
CA LEU A 39 -12.08 8.58 -0.58
C LEU A 39 -11.60 7.15 -0.36
N LEU A 40 -10.30 6.95 -0.17
CA LEU A 40 -9.68 5.64 0.05
C LEU A 40 -9.81 5.16 1.50
N ALA A 41 -9.82 6.08 2.46
CA ALA A 41 -9.92 5.76 3.87
C ALA A 41 -11.29 5.18 4.23
N LEU A 42 -11.28 4.12 5.04
CA LEU A 42 -12.50 3.53 5.58
C LEU A 42 -13.02 4.41 6.71
N GLU A 43 -14.17 5.06 6.50
CA GLU A 43 -14.85 5.82 7.54
C GLU A 43 -15.75 4.88 8.35
N VAL A 44 -15.22 4.39 9.47
CA VAL A 44 -15.91 3.44 10.34
C VAL A 44 -17.09 4.15 11.02
N GLY A 45 -18.32 3.77 10.67
CA GLY A 45 -19.55 4.33 11.23
C GLY A 45 -20.45 5.05 10.23
N SER A 46 -20.03 5.22 8.97
CA SER A 46 -20.89 5.72 7.90
C SER A 46 -21.35 4.58 6.98
N LEU A 47 -22.66 4.42 6.79
CA LEU A 47 -23.26 3.48 5.82
C LEU A 47 -23.22 4.09 4.41
N SER A 48 -22.03 4.48 3.96
CA SER A 48 -21.85 4.97 2.59
C SER A 48 -21.95 3.82 1.60
N PRO A 49 -22.61 3.98 0.43
CA PRO A 49 -22.54 3.02 -0.67
C PRO A 49 -21.10 2.72 -1.12
N LEU A 50 -20.18 3.66 -0.85
CA LEU A 50 -18.75 3.51 -1.12
C LEU A 50 -18.03 2.68 -0.07
N ALA A 51 -18.65 2.32 1.06
CA ALA A 51 -17.99 1.58 2.14
C ALA A 51 -17.39 0.24 1.67
N LEU A 52 -18.05 -0.47 0.75
CA LEU A 52 -17.50 -1.70 0.15
C LEU A 52 -16.24 -1.42 -0.69
N LEU A 53 -16.25 -0.33 -1.46
CA LEU A 53 -15.07 0.11 -2.21
C LEU A 53 -13.95 0.49 -1.24
N ASN A 54 -14.28 1.24 -0.19
CA ASN A 54 -13.31 1.68 0.82
C ASN A 54 -12.69 0.49 1.57
N ILE A 55 -13.43 -0.60 1.81
CA ILE A 55 -12.86 -1.83 2.38
C ILE A 55 -11.82 -2.44 1.42
N ALA A 56 -12.14 -2.51 0.13
CA ALA A 56 -11.23 -3.07 -0.87
C ALA A 56 -10.00 -2.17 -1.12
N THR A 57 -10.15 -0.85 -1.02
CA THR A 57 -9.08 0.12 -1.24
C THR A 57 -8.36 0.53 0.04
N TYR A 58 -8.83 0.13 1.21
CA TYR A 58 -8.21 0.46 2.50
C TYR A 58 -6.73 0.02 2.60
N PRO A 59 -6.32 -1.17 2.09
CA PRO A 59 -4.91 -1.55 2.08
C PRO A 59 -4.04 -0.59 1.23
N LEU A 60 -4.63 0.05 0.22
CA LEU A 60 -3.95 1.08 -0.58
C LEU A 60 -3.86 2.40 0.18
N ALA A 61 -4.85 2.68 1.03
CA ALA A 61 -4.84 3.83 1.93
C ALA A 61 -3.74 3.74 3.01
N VAL A 62 -3.01 2.63 3.17
CA VAL A 62 -1.95 2.51 4.18
C VAL A 62 -0.80 3.51 3.96
N PHE A 63 -0.67 4.05 2.76
CA PHE A 63 0.29 5.11 2.41
C PHE A 63 -0.22 6.52 2.69
N THR A 64 -1.45 6.65 3.19
CA THR A 64 -2.06 7.94 3.42
C THR A 64 -1.49 8.66 4.63
N PRO A 65 -1.31 9.99 4.51
CA PRO A 65 -1.15 10.87 5.64
C PRO A 65 -2.31 10.70 6.60
N SER A 66 -2.10 10.01 7.73
CA SER A 66 -3.03 10.14 8.83
C SER A 66 -3.19 11.64 9.14
N VAL A 67 -4.42 12.08 9.35
CA VAL A 67 -4.88 13.49 9.47
C VAL A 67 -4.16 14.31 10.58
N SER A 68 -3.17 13.74 11.26
CA SER A 68 -2.35 14.41 12.27
C SER A 68 -0.83 14.16 12.13
N ALA A 69 -0.37 13.44 11.11
CA ALA A 69 1.04 13.25 10.84
C ALA A 69 1.26 13.11 9.32
N THR A 70 1.98 14.05 8.73
CA THR A 70 2.59 13.86 7.41
C THR A 70 3.30 12.51 7.44
N PRO A 71 2.90 11.52 6.61
CA PRO A 71 3.54 10.23 6.58
C PRO A 71 4.90 10.57 6.01
N SER A 72 5.92 10.42 6.84
CA SER A 72 7.26 10.68 6.36
C SER A 72 7.49 9.69 5.22
N VAL A 73 8.04 10.17 4.11
CA VAL A 73 8.45 9.31 2.98
C VAL A 73 9.21 8.08 3.49
N PHE A 74 9.95 8.25 4.58
CA PHE A 74 10.64 7.20 5.30
C PHE A 74 9.73 6.09 5.87
N ALA A 75 8.58 6.42 6.47
CA ALA A 75 7.63 5.42 6.97
C ALA A 75 7.06 4.56 5.83
N VAL A 76 6.76 5.18 4.68
CA VAL A 76 6.30 4.48 3.48
C VAL A 76 7.39 3.54 2.93
N LEU A 77 8.63 4.01 2.86
CA LEU A 77 9.76 3.18 2.42
C LEU A 77 9.97 1.98 3.35
N ILE A 78 9.84 2.16 4.67
CA ILE A 78 9.90 1.07 5.65
C ILE A 78 8.79 0.05 5.41
N GLN A 79 7.55 0.50 5.20
CA GLN A 79 6.44 -0.41 4.91
C GLN A 79 6.67 -1.19 3.61
N LEU A 80 7.05 -0.53 2.53
CA LEU A 80 7.37 -1.18 1.25
C LEU A 80 8.49 -2.21 1.41
N PHE A 81 9.50 -1.91 2.22
CA PHE A 81 10.57 -2.83 2.55
C PHE A 81 10.05 -4.08 3.29
N PHE A 82 9.18 -3.91 4.29
CA PHE A 82 8.60 -5.04 5.01
C PHE A 82 7.63 -5.86 4.14
N ILE A 83 6.85 -5.22 3.27
CA ILE A 83 6.01 -5.90 2.28
C ILE A 83 6.89 -6.76 1.37
N TRP A 84 7.96 -6.19 0.82
CA TRP A 84 8.93 -6.91 0.02
C TRP A 84 9.53 -8.09 0.77
N TRP A 85 9.96 -7.89 2.02
CA TRP A 85 10.63 -8.93 2.79
C TRP A 85 9.68 -10.07 3.16
N ILE A 86 8.51 -9.77 3.72
CA ILE A 86 7.55 -10.79 4.18
C ILE A 86 7.00 -11.58 2.99
N ILE A 87 6.53 -10.90 1.95
CA ILE A 87 5.93 -11.57 0.78
C ILE A 87 7.02 -12.30 -0.02
N GLY A 88 8.21 -11.70 -0.17
CA GLY A 88 9.30 -12.35 -0.88
C GLY A 88 9.78 -13.64 -0.20
N ASP A 89 9.79 -13.68 1.14
CA ASP A 89 10.09 -14.91 1.88
C ASP A 89 8.94 -15.93 1.78
N TYR A 90 7.70 -15.47 1.88
CA TYR A 90 6.51 -16.32 1.70
C TYR A 90 6.46 -16.98 0.32
N GLU A 91 6.63 -16.21 -0.76
CA GLU A 91 6.66 -16.70 -2.14
C GLU A 91 7.76 -17.73 -2.36
N ARG A 92 8.91 -17.55 -1.72
CA ARG A 92 10.02 -18.49 -1.81
C ARG A 92 9.70 -19.84 -1.15
N ASN A 93 8.94 -19.82 -0.06
CA ASN A 93 8.66 -21.01 0.75
C ASN A 93 7.41 -21.76 0.27
N ILE A 94 6.38 -21.06 -0.20
CA ILE A 94 5.09 -21.66 -0.57
C ILE A 94 4.84 -21.64 -2.09
N GLY A 95 5.44 -20.69 -2.81
CA GLY A 95 5.23 -20.49 -4.23
C GLY A 95 4.37 -19.27 -4.55
N THR A 96 4.59 -18.69 -5.72
CA THR A 96 3.90 -17.45 -6.16
C THR A 96 2.40 -17.66 -6.40
N GLU A 97 1.97 -18.85 -6.83
CA GLU A 97 0.56 -19.13 -7.15
C GLU A 97 -0.36 -19.03 -5.92
N THR A 98 0.14 -19.46 -4.76
CA THR A 98 -0.54 -19.37 -3.45
C THR A 98 -0.49 -18.00 -2.80
N THR A 99 0.29 -17.05 -3.34
CA THR A 99 0.39 -15.69 -2.78
C THR A 99 -0.76 -14.80 -3.26
N ILE A 100 -1.38 -15.15 -4.38
CA ILE A 100 -2.51 -14.42 -4.99
C ILE A 100 -3.87 -14.96 -4.50
N LEU A 101 -3.90 -16.24 -4.09
CA LEU A 101 -5.10 -16.96 -3.62
C LEU A 101 -5.35 -16.73 -2.12
#